data_AF-A0A7X6S1Y1-F1
#
_entry.id   AF-A0A7X6S1Y1-F1
#
_cell.length_a   1.000
_cell.length_b   1.000
_cell.length_c   1.000
_cell.angle_alpha   90.00
_cell.angle_beta   90.00
_cell.angle_gamma   90.00
#
_symmetry.space_group_name_H-M   'P 1'
#
loop_
_entity.id
_entity.type
_entity.pdbx_description
1 polymer ?
#
loop_
_entity_poly.entity_id
_entity_poly.type
_entity_poly.pdbx_seq_one_letter_code
_entity_poly.pdbx_strand_id
1 'polypeptide(L)'
;MIKIKRLQKFKQPMNVLLLGKGGVGKTSLALAMMYKLAEQYSVMFVSTTELVGMLGNQYTYADARERIEKIEAAMKTVDVLILDDFGTEGGMKIISGSSENIQPVRKDMQELLFRVADERIDAERNCTKRTTIITTNNTQKQLEMMYNPKLISRLLPKAEEQRIKFNGMGDVRRV
;
A
#
# COMPACT_ATOMS: atom_id res chain seq x y z
N MET A 1 -5.43 -0.79 -34.13
CA MET A 1 -6.02 0.04 -33.05
C MET A 1 -6.87 -0.85 -32.16
N ILE A 2 -6.29 -1.43 -31.10
CA ILE A 2 -7.02 -2.35 -30.20
C ILE A 2 -7.82 -1.49 -29.24
N LYS A 3 -9.15 -1.46 -29.44
CA LYS A 3 -10.08 -0.89 -28.46
C LYS A 3 -10.12 -1.85 -27.26
N ILE A 4 -9.35 -1.53 -26.21
CA ILE A 4 -9.50 -2.16 -24.90
C ILE A 4 -10.90 -1.77 -24.40
N LYS A 5 -11.84 -2.72 -24.44
CA LYS A 5 -13.15 -2.57 -23.81
C LYS A 5 -12.90 -2.24 -22.33
N ARG A 6 -13.38 -1.08 -21.86
CA ARG A 6 -13.49 -0.77 -20.42
C ARG A 6 -14.19 -1.94 -19.74
N LEU A 7 -13.45 -2.65 -18.89
CA LEU A 7 -13.90 -3.83 -18.15
C LEU A 7 -14.81 -3.43 -16.98
N GLN A 8 -15.69 -4.34 -16.59
CA GLN A 8 -16.69 -4.13 -15.54
C GLN A 8 -16.02 -3.76 -14.21
N LYS A 9 -16.34 -2.59 -13.65
CA LYS A 9 -15.89 -2.18 -12.31
C LYS A 9 -16.26 -3.27 -11.29
N PHE A 10 -15.43 -3.46 -10.26
CA PHE A 10 -15.77 -4.30 -9.12
C PHE A 10 -17.20 -4.03 -8.65
N LYS A 11 -18.00 -5.08 -8.42
CA LYS A 11 -19.35 -4.93 -7.85
C LYS A 11 -19.31 -4.13 -6.55
N GLN A 12 -18.27 -4.36 -5.72
CA GLN A 12 -17.95 -3.58 -4.53
C GLN A 12 -16.41 -3.56 -4.35
N PRO A 13 -15.71 -2.46 -4.69
CA PRO A 13 -14.30 -2.31 -4.38
C PRO A 13 -14.08 -2.37 -2.86
N MET A 14 -12.90 -2.82 -2.42
CA MET A 14 -12.56 -2.91 -0.99
C MET A 14 -11.06 -2.75 -0.76
N ASN A 15 -10.66 -2.34 0.44
CA ASN A 15 -9.27 -2.45 0.86
C ASN A 15 -9.02 -3.81 1.49
N VAL A 16 -7.85 -4.39 1.24
CA VAL A 16 -7.44 -5.70 1.76
C VAL A 16 -6.07 -5.54 2.42
N LEU A 17 -5.91 -6.10 3.62
CA LEU A 17 -4.65 -6.07 4.35
C LEU A 17 -4.10 -7.49 4.51
N LEU A 18 -2.92 -7.73 3.95
CA LEU A 18 -2.12 -8.94 4.16
C LEU A 18 -1.07 -8.64 5.23
N LEU A 19 -1.16 -9.28 6.39
CA LEU A 19 -0.28 -9.01 7.53
C LEU A 19 0.34 -10.29 8.12
N GLY A 20 1.60 -10.19 8.53
CA GLY A 20 2.35 -11.32 9.09
C GLY A 20 3.86 -11.09 9.00
N LYS A 21 4.66 -11.97 9.61
CA LYS A 21 6.13 -11.86 9.64
C LYS A 21 6.76 -11.81 8.24
N GLY A 22 8.00 -11.35 8.15
CA GLY A 22 8.78 -11.41 6.91
C GLY A 22 8.85 -12.85 6.38
N GLY A 23 8.90 -13.01 5.05
CA GLY A 23 9.16 -14.32 4.44
C GLY A 23 7.97 -15.29 4.34
N VAL A 24 6.79 -14.95 4.88
CA VAL A 24 5.61 -15.84 4.89
C VAL A 24 4.77 -15.86 3.59
N GLY A 25 5.19 -15.15 2.53
CA GLY A 25 4.52 -15.20 1.23
C GLY A 25 3.44 -14.14 0.95
N LYS A 26 3.33 -13.08 1.75
CA LYS A 26 2.36 -11.97 1.52
C LYS A 26 2.50 -11.32 0.15
N THR A 27 3.72 -10.89 -0.21
CA THR A 27 4.03 -10.32 -1.51
C THR A 27 3.77 -11.30 -2.64
N SER A 28 4.10 -12.57 -2.45
CA SER A 28 3.80 -13.63 -3.43
C SER A 28 2.30 -13.78 -3.68
N LEU A 29 1.48 -13.75 -2.63
CA LEU A 29 0.02 -13.75 -2.78
C LEU A 29 -0.47 -12.47 -3.48
N ALA A 30 0.06 -11.30 -3.11
CA ALA A 30 -0.31 -10.04 -3.74
C ALA A 30 0.01 -10.04 -5.25
N LEU A 31 1.15 -10.60 -5.66
CA LEU A 31 1.54 -10.77 -7.06
C LEU A 31 0.64 -11.78 -7.78
N ALA A 32 0.25 -12.88 -7.14
CA ALA A 32 -0.70 -13.83 -7.71
C ALA A 32 -2.09 -13.18 -7.92
N MET A 33 -2.55 -12.38 -6.94
CA MET A 33 -3.76 -11.57 -7.07
C MET A 33 -3.63 -10.56 -8.21
N MET A 34 -2.50 -9.85 -8.29
CA MET A 34 -2.20 -8.91 -9.38
C MET A 34 -2.33 -9.58 -10.75
N TYR A 35 -1.67 -10.72 -10.94
CA TYR A 35 -1.68 -11.46 -12.20
C TYR A 35 -3.11 -11.79 -12.64
N LYS A 36 -3.94 -12.28 -11.70
CA LYS A 36 -5.33 -12.61 -12.02
C LYS A 36 -6.20 -11.37 -12.27
N LEU A 37 -6.01 -10.32 -11.47
CA LEU A 37 -6.79 -9.08 -11.59
C LEU A 37 -6.43 -8.30 -12.85
N ALA A 38 -5.18 -8.36 -13.31
CA ALA A 38 -4.72 -7.68 -14.52
C ALA A 38 -5.41 -8.17 -15.81
N GLU A 39 -6.03 -9.36 -15.80
CA GLU A 39 -6.87 -9.82 -16.91
C GLU A 39 -8.10 -8.92 -17.14
N GLN A 40 -8.56 -8.23 -16.09
CA GLN A 40 -9.84 -7.49 -16.11
C GLN A 40 -9.76 -6.07 -15.55
N TYR A 41 -8.64 -5.67 -14.96
CA TYR A 41 -8.54 -4.40 -14.24
C TYR A 41 -7.21 -3.72 -14.53
N SER A 42 -7.21 -2.38 -14.47
CA SER A 42 -5.95 -1.66 -14.36
C SER A 42 -5.36 -1.90 -12.97
N VAL A 43 -4.16 -2.48 -12.91
CA VAL A 43 -3.48 -2.81 -11.65
C VAL A 43 -2.13 -2.12 -11.60
N MET A 44 -1.79 -1.53 -10.45
CA MET A 44 -0.47 -0.96 -10.18
C MET A 44 0.11 -1.57 -8.92
N PHE A 45 1.34 -2.05 -9.02
CA PHE A 45 2.13 -2.51 -7.88
C PHE A 45 3.16 -1.44 -7.51
N VAL A 46 3.21 -1.06 -6.25
CA VAL A 46 4.11 -0.05 -5.72
C VAL A 46 4.80 -0.61 -4.48
N SER A 47 6.12 -0.73 -4.54
CA SER A 47 6.94 -0.90 -3.33
C SER A 47 7.00 0.43 -2.60
N THR A 48 6.61 0.45 -1.33
CA THR A 48 6.65 1.69 -0.54
C THR A 48 8.08 2.13 -0.22
N THR A 49 9.02 1.19 -0.12
CA THR A 49 10.45 1.46 0.03
C THR A 49 11.04 2.16 -1.19
N GLU A 50 10.69 1.72 -2.40
CA GLU A 50 11.12 2.42 -3.63
C GLU A 50 10.49 3.81 -3.73
N LEU A 51 9.21 3.94 -3.36
CA LEU A 51 8.50 5.22 -3.41
C LEU A 51 9.14 6.27 -2.48
N VAL A 52 9.54 5.89 -1.26
CA VAL A 52 10.26 6.83 -0.36
C VAL A 52 11.64 7.20 -0.89
N GLY A 53 12.33 6.28 -1.58
CA GLY A 53 13.59 6.55 -2.26
C GLY A 53 13.44 7.59 -3.37
N MET A 54 12.41 7.44 -4.21
CA MET A 54 12.07 8.41 -5.25
C MET A 54 11.74 9.80 -4.68
N LEU A 55 11.00 9.86 -3.57
CA LEU A 55 10.74 11.11 -2.84
C LEU A 55 12.02 11.72 -2.24
N GLY A 56 13.07 10.95 -1.99
CA GLY A 56 14.40 11.50 -1.67
C GLY A 56 15.05 12.18 -2.87
N ASN A 57 14.96 11.57 -4.04
CA ASN A 57 15.62 12.04 -5.26
C ASN A 57 15.00 13.31 -5.85
N GLN A 58 13.73 13.60 -5.55
CA GLN A 58 13.01 14.80 -6.04
C GLN A 58 13.61 16.14 -5.60
N TYR A 59 14.43 16.13 -4.55
CA TYR A 59 15.14 17.31 -4.06
C TYR A 59 16.44 17.56 -4.83
N THR A 60 16.94 16.55 -5.54
CA THR A 60 18.20 16.60 -6.28
C THR A 60 17.96 16.74 -7.78
N TYR A 61 16.94 16.07 -8.32
CA TYR A 61 16.69 15.98 -9.76
C TYR A 61 15.33 16.58 -10.14
N ALA A 62 15.32 17.50 -11.11
CA ALA A 62 14.11 18.22 -11.51
C ALA A 62 13.06 17.32 -12.19
N ASP A 63 13.49 16.31 -12.94
CA ASP A 63 12.65 15.32 -13.61
C ASP A 63 11.96 14.35 -12.63
N ALA A 64 12.55 14.15 -11.45
CA ALA A 64 11.98 13.26 -10.44
C ALA A 64 10.62 13.76 -9.90
N ARG A 65 10.38 15.08 -9.86
CA ARG A 65 9.08 15.63 -9.45
C ARG A 65 7.96 15.27 -10.42
N GLU A 66 8.18 15.51 -11.72
CA GLU A 66 7.21 15.17 -12.76
C GLU A 66 6.90 13.66 -12.76
N ARG A 67 7.93 12.83 -12.53
CA ARG A 67 7.76 11.38 -12.42
C ARG A 67 6.90 10.99 -11.21
N ILE A 68 7.11 11.60 -10.05
CA ILE A 68 6.32 11.36 -8.84
C ILE A 68 4.87 11.80 -9.04
N GLU A 69 4.63 12.95 -9.68
CA GLU A 69 3.28 13.42 -10.00
C GLU A 69 2.54 12.43 -10.91
N LYS A 70 3.20 11.90 -11.94
CA LYS A 70 2.63 10.85 -12.81
C LYS A 70 2.32 9.56 -12.06
N ILE A 71 3.21 9.14 -11.16
CA ILE A 71 3.00 7.97 -10.30
C ILE A 71 1.81 8.19 -9.36
N GLU A 72 1.74 9.34 -8.69
CA GLU A 72 0.64 9.69 -7.78
C GLU A 72 -0.70 9.71 -8.54
N ALA A 73 -0.74 10.31 -9.74
CA ALA A 73 -1.93 10.32 -10.59
C ALA A 73 -2.36 8.91 -11.02
N ALA A 74 -1.41 8.04 -11.38
CA ALA A 74 -1.69 6.65 -11.69
C ALA A 74 -2.25 5.91 -10.45
N MET A 75 -1.62 6.04 -9.28
CA MET A 75 -2.08 5.44 -8.02
C MET A 75 -3.51 5.84 -7.66
N LYS A 76 -3.94 7.07 -7.95
CA LYS A 76 -5.32 7.55 -7.72
C LYS A 76 -6.34 6.89 -8.65
N THR A 77 -5.95 6.58 -9.89
CA THR A 77 -6.89 6.25 -10.96
C THR A 77 -7.04 4.75 -11.25
N VAL A 78 -6.00 3.95 -11.01
CA VAL A 78 -6.02 2.49 -11.26
C VAL A 78 -7.07 1.76 -10.43
N ASP A 79 -7.76 0.80 -11.04
CA ASP A 79 -8.83 0.03 -10.41
C ASP A 79 -8.34 -0.71 -9.16
N VAL A 80 -7.13 -1.26 -9.23
CA VAL A 80 -6.46 -1.97 -8.12
C VAL A 80 -5.07 -1.37 -7.89
N LEU A 81 -4.84 -0.90 -6.67
CA LEU A 81 -3.52 -0.45 -6.21
C LEU A 81 -2.99 -1.47 -5.20
N ILE A 82 -1.75 -1.92 -5.39
CA ILE A 82 -1.05 -2.79 -4.45
C ILE A 82 0.09 -1.98 -3.82
N LEU A 83 0.04 -1.79 -2.51
CA LEU A 83 1.11 -1.20 -1.70
C LEU A 83 1.85 -2.32 -0.99
N ASP A 84 3.05 -2.63 -1.46
CA ASP A 84 3.86 -3.72 -0.93
C ASP A 84 4.86 -3.22 0.14
N ASP A 85 5.03 -4.03 1.17
CA ASP A 85 5.89 -3.81 2.34
C ASP A 85 5.61 -2.50 3.10
N PHE A 86 4.32 -2.13 3.18
CA PHE A 86 3.84 -0.92 3.85
C PHE A 86 4.32 -0.81 5.31
N GLY A 87 4.94 0.32 5.61
CA GLY A 87 5.58 0.59 6.91
C GLY A 87 7.02 0.07 7.02
N THR A 88 7.67 -0.35 5.93
CA THR A 88 9.12 -0.61 5.91
C THR A 88 9.91 0.67 5.61
N GLU A 89 9.29 1.64 4.93
CA GLU A 89 9.82 2.96 4.60
C GLU A 89 10.09 3.87 5.81
N GLY A 90 9.55 3.54 6.99
CA GLY A 90 9.85 4.24 8.23
C GLY A 90 11.25 3.95 8.78
N GLY A 91 11.99 3.03 8.18
CA GLY A 91 13.32 2.62 8.63
C GLY A 91 13.29 1.41 9.57
N MET A 92 14.48 0.98 10.01
CA MET A 92 14.63 -0.18 10.86
C MET A 92 14.13 0.13 12.29
N LYS A 93 13.31 -0.76 12.83
CA LYS A 93 12.90 -0.70 14.24
C LYS A 93 14.13 -0.89 15.11
N ILE A 94 14.43 0.08 15.96
CA ILE A 94 15.49 -0.06 16.95
C ILE A 94 14.84 -0.59 18.22
N ILE A 95 15.18 -1.83 18.57
CA ILE A 95 14.75 -2.47 19.81
C ILE A 95 15.77 -2.10 20.89
N SER A 96 15.37 -1.22 21.80
CA SER A 96 16.17 -0.80 22.94
C SER A 96 15.55 -1.36 24.22
N GLY A 97 16.01 -2.54 24.65
CA GLY A 97 15.39 -3.27 25.76
C GLY A 97 13.98 -3.73 25.43
N SER A 98 13.00 -3.42 26.28
CA SER A 98 11.57 -3.73 26.07
C SER A 98 10.78 -2.62 25.33
N SER A 99 11.45 -1.55 24.90
CA SER A 99 10.83 -0.46 24.14
C SER A 99 11.17 -0.56 22.66
N GLU A 100 10.14 -0.71 21.81
CA GLU A 100 10.30 -0.54 20.37
C GLU A 100 10.29 0.95 20.03
N ASN A 101 11.43 1.49 19.61
CA ASN A 101 11.47 2.85 19.07
C ASN A 101 11.05 2.79 17.59
N ILE A 102 9.83 3.27 17.33
CA ILE A 102 9.22 3.27 16.00
C ILE A 102 9.38 4.67 15.41
N GLN A 103 10.13 4.76 14.32
CA GLN A 103 10.33 6.00 13.61
C GLN A 103 9.08 6.35 12.76
N PRO A 104 8.57 7.59 12.86
CA PRO A 104 7.53 8.06 11.97
C PRO A 104 8.02 8.07 10.51
N VAL A 105 7.13 7.74 9.59
CA VAL A 105 7.43 7.85 8.15
C VAL A 105 7.60 9.32 7.76
N ARG A 106 8.46 9.61 6.78
CA ARG A 106 8.66 10.97 6.28
C ARG A 106 7.34 11.64 5.88
N LYS A 107 7.21 12.92 6.22
CA LYS A 107 5.97 13.70 6.05
C LYS A 107 5.47 13.75 4.60
N ASP A 108 6.38 13.93 3.63
CA ASP A 108 6.07 13.95 2.19
C ASP A 108 5.46 12.64 1.69
N MET A 109 5.97 11.51 2.16
CA MET A 109 5.41 10.18 1.86
C MET A 109 4.02 10.02 2.48
N GLN A 110 3.83 10.44 3.74
CA GLN A 110 2.51 10.40 4.37
C GLN A 110 1.48 11.27 3.63
N GLU A 111 1.89 12.47 3.19
CA GLU A 111 1.03 13.39 2.45
C GLU A 111 0.64 12.85 1.07
N LEU A 112 1.60 12.27 0.34
CA LEU A 112 1.33 11.61 -0.95
C LEU A 112 0.34 10.46 -0.78
N LEU A 113 0.60 9.55 0.15
CA LEU A 113 -0.27 8.40 0.41
C LEU A 113 -1.65 8.84 0.90
N PHE A 114 -1.74 9.92 1.69
CA PHE A 114 -3.02 10.47 2.12
C PHE A 114 -3.84 10.97 0.93
N ARG A 115 -3.24 11.76 0.01
CA ARG A 115 -3.93 12.21 -1.21
C ARG A 115 -4.38 11.05 -2.09
N VAL A 116 -3.58 9.98 -2.18
CA VAL A 116 -3.98 8.76 -2.90
C VAL A 116 -5.14 8.06 -2.21
N ALA A 117 -5.07 7.83 -0.90
CA ALA A 117 -6.10 7.13 -0.14
C ALA A 117 -7.43 7.90 -0.13
N ASP A 118 -7.38 9.23 -0.01
CA ASP A 118 -8.56 10.09 0.00
C ASP A 118 -9.30 10.05 -1.35
N GLU A 119 -8.58 10.15 -2.47
CA GLU A 119 -9.17 10.08 -3.83
C GLU A 119 -9.79 8.71 -4.14
N ARG A 120 -9.29 7.65 -3.50
CA ARG A 120 -9.79 6.27 -3.67
C ARG A 120 -11.06 5.99 -2.85
N ILE A 121 -11.58 6.96 -2.09
CA ILE A 121 -12.76 6.82 -1.25
C ILE A 121 -13.93 7.67 -1.76
N ASP A 122 -15.13 7.13 -1.60
CA ASP A 122 -16.39 7.84 -1.72
C ASP A 122 -16.77 8.39 -0.34
N ALA A 123 -16.55 9.69 -0.15
CA ALA A 123 -16.79 10.36 1.12
C ALA A 123 -18.28 10.41 1.49
N GLU A 124 -19.18 10.45 0.51
CA GLU A 124 -20.63 10.52 0.74
C GLU A 124 -21.16 9.15 1.19
N ARG A 125 -20.66 8.08 0.58
CA ARG A 125 -21.09 6.70 0.87
C ARG A 125 -20.22 6.00 1.90
N ASN A 126 -19.16 6.67 2.36
CA ASN A 126 -18.16 6.13 3.28
C ASN A 126 -17.64 4.74 2.84
N CYS A 127 -17.39 4.59 1.54
CA CYS A 127 -16.96 3.33 0.94
C CYS A 127 -15.82 3.54 -0.07
N THR A 128 -15.16 2.45 -0.47
CA THR A 128 -14.04 2.51 -1.42
C THR A 128 -14.54 2.59 -2.87
N LYS A 129 -14.03 3.56 -3.63
CA LYS A 129 -14.26 3.68 -5.09
C LYS A 129 -13.41 2.71 -5.89
N ARG A 130 -12.25 2.33 -5.34
CA ARG A 130 -11.23 1.49 -5.97
C ARG A 130 -10.56 0.60 -4.92
N THR A 131 -10.05 -0.55 -5.34
CA THR A 131 -9.49 -1.57 -4.45
C THR A 131 -8.05 -1.25 -4.08
N THR A 132 -7.68 -1.31 -2.81
CA THR A 132 -6.28 -1.18 -2.38
C THR A 132 -5.85 -2.42 -1.59
N ILE A 133 -4.87 -3.16 -2.09
CA ILE A 133 -4.29 -4.32 -1.42
C ILE A 133 -2.99 -3.86 -0.77
N ILE A 134 -2.79 -4.19 0.50
CA ILE A 134 -1.65 -3.73 1.29
C ILE A 134 -0.97 -4.94 1.88
N THR A 135 0.35 -5.05 1.72
CA THR A 135 1.14 -6.05 2.46
C THR A 135 1.93 -5.34 3.55
N THR A 136 2.04 -5.94 4.73
CA THR A 136 2.81 -5.34 5.83
C THR A 136 3.37 -6.37 6.80
N ASN A 137 4.57 -6.09 7.30
CA ASN A 137 5.18 -6.81 8.42
C ASN A 137 4.85 -6.17 9.78
N ASN A 138 4.11 -5.06 9.79
CA ASN A 138 3.78 -4.30 10.97
C ASN A 138 2.40 -4.67 11.52
N THR A 139 2.26 -4.61 12.84
CA THR A 139 0.95 -4.68 13.48
C THR A 139 0.19 -3.37 13.25
N GLN A 140 -1.14 -3.41 13.41
CA GLN A 140 -1.96 -2.20 13.31
C GLN A 140 -1.46 -1.09 14.26
N LYS A 141 -1.14 -1.44 15.52
CA LYS A 141 -0.60 -0.49 16.50
C LYS A 141 0.71 0.14 16.04
N GLN A 142 1.60 -0.64 15.43
CA GLN A 142 2.85 -0.11 14.88
C GLN A 142 2.56 0.86 13.74
N LEU A 143 1.66 0.53 12.81
CA LEU A 143 1.27 1.44 11.72
C LEU A 143 0.64 2.74 12.25
N GLU A 144 -0.18 2.68 13.30
CA GLU A 144 -0.76 3.85 13.97
C GLU A 144 0.28 4.75 14.63
N MET A 145 1.43 4.21 15.04
CA MET A 145 2.57 4.98 15.53
C MET A 145 3.41 5.59 14.41
N MET A 146 3.46 4.93 13.25
CA MET A 146 4.28 5.33 12.10
C MET A 146 3.64 6.41 11.23
N TYR A 147 2.29 6.44 11.17
CA TYR A 147 1.53 7.26 10.23
C TYR A 147 0.47 8.11 10.92
N ASN A 148 0.10 9.20 10.25
CA ASN A 148 -1.03 10.03 10.65
C ASN A 148 -2.33 9.20 10.74
N PRO A 149 -3.12 9.34 11.82
CA PRO A 149 -4.38 8.60 11.99
C PRO A 149 -5.38 8.75 10.85
N LYS A 150 -5.40 9.91 10.16
CA LYS A 150 -6.29 10.13 9.00
C LYS A 150 -5.91 9.23 7.83
N LEU A 151 -4.61 9.06 7.56
CA LEU A 151 -4.12 8.15 6.53
C LEU A 151 -4.49 6.70 6.87
N ILE A 152 -4.21 6.26 8.09
CA ILE A 152 -4.55 4.91 8.55
C ILE A 152 -6.05 4.62 8.39
N SER A 153 -6.91 5.56 8.82
CA SER A 153 -8.36 5.43 8.75
C SER A 153 -8.90 5.30 7.32
N ARG A 154 -8.23 5.92 6.32
CA ARG A 154 -8.61 5.80 4.92
C ARG A 154 -8.02 4.57 4.24
N LEU A 155 -6.83 4.15 4.64
CA LEU A 155 -6.08 3.12 3.95
C LEU A 155 -6.37 1.72 4.49
N LEU A 156 -6.37 1.52 5.81
CA LEU A 156 -6.54 0.20 6.40
C LEU A 156 -8.02 -0.20 6.48
N PRO A 157 -8.38 -1.43 6.06
CA PRO A 157 -9.74 -1.92 6.24
C PRO A 157 -10.07 -2.09 7.72
N LYS A 158 -11.30 -1.75 8.10
CA LYS A 158 -11.81 -1.94 9.48
C LYS A 158 -12.38 -3.33 9.71
N ALA A 159 -12.90 -3.96 8.66
CA ALA A 159 -13.55 -5.26 8.74
C ALA A 159 -12.49 -6.38 8.83
N GLU A 160 -12.69 -7.37 9.71
CA GLU A 160 -11.70 -8.44 9.92
C GLU A 160 -11.64 -9.40 8.72
N GLU A 161 -12.72 -9.57 7.97
CA GLU A 161 -12.77 -10.36 6.74
C GLU A 161 -11.91 -9.79 5.61
N GLN A 162 -11.56 -8.51 5.69
CA GLN A 162 -10.65 -7.82 4.77
C GLN A 162 -9.18 -7.92 5.24
N ARG A 163 -8.90 -8.63 6.33
CA ARG A 163 -7.58 -8.76 6.95
C ARG A 163 -7.13 -10.21 6.94
N ILE A 164 -6.17 -10.53 6.08
CA ILE A 164 -5.63 -11.88 5.93
C ILE A 164 -4.34 -11.99 6.74
N LYS A 165 -4.42 -12.69 7.88
CA LYS A 165 -3.30 -12.92 8.80
C LYS A 165 -2.52 -14.16 8.37
N PHE A 166 -1.24 -13.98 8.04
CA PHE A 166 -0.30 -15.06 7.70
C PHE A 166 0.35 -15.64 8.97
N ASN A 167 -0.48 -16.04 9.94
CA ASN A 167 -0.04 -16.60 11.21
C ASN A 167 0.40 -18.06 11.03
N GLY A 168 1.46 -18.48 11.73
CA GLY A 168 1.88 -19.88 11.77
C GLY A 168 2.55 -20.42 10.50
N MET A 169 2.79 -19.57 9.49
CA MET A 169 3.56 -19.94 8.30
C MET A 169 5.06 -19.81 8.56
N GLY A 170 5.84 -20.80 8.10
CA GLY A 170 7.31 -20.73 8.10
C GLY A 170 7.82 -19.72 7.07
N ASP A 171 9.06 -19.26 7.26
CA ASP A 171 9.73 -18.46 6.23
C ASP A 171 9.99 -19.35 5.01
N VAL A 172 9.48 -18.94 3.84
CA VAL A 172 9.64 -19.68 2.58
C VAL A 172 10.78 -19.14 1.72
N ARG A 173 11.48 -18.09 2.16
CA ARG A 173 12.67 -17.57 1.46
C ARG A 173 13.81 -18.57 1.59
N ARG A 174 14.51 -18.84 0.49
CA ARG A 174 15.66 -19.77 0.42
C ARG A 174 17.00 -19.04 0.25
N VAL A 175 17.08 -17.80 0.72
CA VAL A 175 18.28 -16.94 0.61
C VAL A 175 19.07 -16.93 1.89
#